data_AF-K1Y9A2-F1
#
_entry.id   AF-K1Y9A2-F1
#
_cell.length_a   1.000
_cell.length_b   1.000
_cell.length_c   1.000
_cell.angle_alpha   90.00
_cell.angle_beta   90.00
_cell.angle_gamma   90.00
#
_symmetry.space_group_name_H-M   'P 1'
#
loop_
_entity.id
_entity.type
_entity.pdbx_description
1 polymer ?
#
loop_
_entity_poly.entity_id
_entity_poly.type
_entity_poly.pdbx_seq_one_letter_code
_entity_poly.pdbx_strand_id
1 'polypeptide(L)'
;MVKNQAIPAYDPRAIKGIGITYATSTQGADHTMGYTIATNILGVGGKLDPLSKEGQVELSRNLQIATAAIDSTGMCLFIAFAALDDPNCLPALIDMINARFGIAL
;
A
#
# COMPACT_ATOMS: atom_id res chain seq x y z
N MET A 1 12.45 10.93 -12.34
CA MET A 1 13.02 9.61 -11.99
C MET A 1 13.42 9.63 -10.53
N VAL A 2 13.31 8.50 -9.84
CA VAL A 2 13.82 8.30 -8.47
C VAL A 2 14.58 6.98 -8.44
N LYS A 3 15.82 6.97 -7.93
CA LYS A 3 16.73 5.82 -7.94
C LYS A 3 16.85 5.15 -9.32
N ASN A 4 17.02 5.94 -10.38
CA ASN A 4 17.05 5.49 -11.78
C ASN A 4 15.76 4.83 -12.32
N GLN A 5 14.68 4.80 -11.53
CA GLN A 5 13.37 4.32 -11.97
C GLN A 5 12.49 5.46 -12.50
N ALA A 6 11.80 5.22 -13.62
CA ALA A 6 10.85 6.17 -14.21
C ALA A 6 9.66 6.41 -13.25
N ILE A 7 9.10 7.63 -13.28
CA ILE A 7 7.93 7.93 -12.45
C ILE A 7 6.69 7.29 -13.10
N PRO A 8 5.87 6.51 -12.37
CA PRO A 8 4.67 5.88 -12.92
C PRO A 8 3.53 6.91 -13.10
N ALA A 9 2.33 6.45 -13.47
CA ALA A 9 1.24 7.27 -14.01
C ALA A 9 0.57 8.28 -13.05
N TYR A 10 1.11 8.53 -11.85
CA TYR A 10 0.52 9.47 -10.87
C TYR A 10 1.46 10.64 -10.63
N ASP A 11 0.94 11.85 -10.84
CA ASP A 11 1.70 13.07 -10.58
C ASP A 11 1.77 13.35 -9.06
N PRO A 12 2.97 13.32 -8.44
CA PRO A 12 3.11 13.48 -6.99
C PRO A 12 2.77 14.91 -6.50
N ARG A 13 2.61 15.89 -7.40
CA ARG A 13 2.21 17.26 -7.00
C ARG A 13 0.77 17.27 -6.48
N ALA A 14 -0.10 16.46 -7.08
CA ALA A 14 -1.51 16.37 -6.75
C ALA A 14 -1.82 15.37 -5.64
N ILE A 15 -0.86 14.52 -5.24
CA ILE A 15 -1.07 13.45 -4.27
C ILE A 15 0.19 13.34 -3.39
N LYS A 16 0.18 13.98 -2.22
CA LYS A 16 1.38 14.07 -1.37
C LYS A 16 1.85 12.70 -0.89
N GLY A 17 0.93 11.80 -0.54
CA GLY A 17 1.24 10.43 -0.11
C GLY A 17 2.05 9.64 -1.15
N ILE A 18 1.66 9.70 -2.43
CA ILE A 18 2.37 8.94 -3.48
C ILE A 18 3.77 9.50 -3.72
N GLY A 19 3.95 10.81 -3.57
CA GLY A 19 5.27 11.44 -3.61
C GLY A 19 6.21 10.92 -2.53
N ILE A 20 5.69 10.69 -1.31
CA ILE A 20 6.47 10.09 -0.22
C ILE A 20 6.85 8.65 -0.58
N THR A 21 5.91 7.85 -1.09
CA THR A 21 6.18 6.47 -1.53
C THR A 21 7.28 6.45 -2.60
N TYR A 22 7.22 7.32 -3.62
CA TYR A 22 8.28 7.38 -4.63
C TYR A 22 9.65 7.73 -4.05
N ALA A 23 9.71 8.67 -3.11
CA ALA A 23 10.96 9.07 -2.48
C ALA A 23 11.57 7.94 -1.62
N THR A 24 10.71 7.20 -0.91
CA THR A 24 11.13 6.28 0.17
C THR A 24 11.22 4.81 -0.27
N SER A 25 10.48 4.38 -1.29
CA SER A 25 10.52 3.01 -1.81
C SER A 25 11.95 2.60 -2.17
N THR A 26 12.35 1.39 -1.76
CA THR A 26 13.69 0.83 -2.02
C THR A 26 13.94 0.61 -3.51
N GLN A 27 12.88 0.39 -4.29
CA GLN A 27 12.92 0.10 -5.73
C GLN A 27 13.06 1.36 -6.61
N GLY A 28 12.87 2.55 -6.03
CA GLY A 28 12.76 3.82 -6.76
C GLY A 28 11.31 4.29 -6.86
N ALA A 29 10.96 5.01 -7.92
CA ALA A 29 9.60 5.49 -8.13
C ALA A 29 8.65 4.33 -8.46
N ASP A 30 8.09 3.70 -7.44
CA ASP A 30 7.11 2.62 -7.55
C ASP A 30 5.85 3.00 -6.77
N HIS A 31 4.70 2.87 -7.44
CA HIS A 31 3.40 3.17 -6.84
C HIS A 31 2.84 1.99 -6.06
N THR A 32 3.28 0.78 -6.36
CA THR A 32 2.77 -0.45 -5.76
C THR A 32 3.33 -0.68 -4.36
N MET A 33 4.60 -0.31 -4.10
CA MET A 33 5.24 -0.40 -2.78
C MET A 33 4.47 0.31 -1.65
N GLY A 34 3.61 1.28 -1.93
CA GLY A 34 2.82 1.99 -0.92
C GLY A 34 1.73 2.83 -1.59
N TYR A 35 0.71 2.14 -2.11
CA TYR A 35 -0.29 2.70 -3.02
C TYR A 35 -1.30 3.63 -2.32
N THR A 36 -0.84 4.82 -1.88
CA THR A 36 -1.67 5.79 -1.15
C THR A 36 -2.88 6.29 -1.94
N ILE A 37 -2.88 6.09 -3.27
CA ILE A 37 -4.02 6.34 -4.16
C ILE A 37 -5.29 5.65 -3.63
N ALA A 38 -5.16 4.46 -3.02
CA ALA A 38 -6.26 3.73 -2.41
C ALA A 38 -7.07 4.61 -1.45
N THR A 39 -6.41 5.21 -0.47
CA THR A 39 -7.05 6.06 0.55
C THR A 39 -7.23 7.51 0.09
N ASN A 40 -6.31 8.03 -0.73
CA ASN A 40 -6.36 9.43 -1.17
C ASN A 40 -7.42 9.71 -2.23
N ILE A 41 -7.66 8.76 -3.14
CA ILE A 41 -8.51 8.94 -4.33
C ILE A 41 -9.67 7.95 -4.32
N LEU A 42 -9.41 6.66 -4.08
CA LEU A 42 -10.42 5.61 -4.22
C LEU A 42 -11.32 5.46 -2.99
N GLY A 43 -10.91 5.98 -1.84
CA GLY A 43 -11.66 5.89 -0.59
C GLY A 43 -11.57 4.53 0.11
N VAL A 44 -10.59 3.70 -0.28
CA VAL A 44 -10.36 2.36 0.27
C VAL A 44 -9.54 2.46 1.56
N GLY A 45 -10.01 1.80 2.62
CA GLY A 45 -9.43 1.91 3.97
C GLY A 45 -9.60 3.30 4.59
N GLY A 46 -10.58 4.08 4.10
CA GLY A 46 -10.87 5.43 4.55
C GLY A 46 -10.51 6.52 3.54
N LYS A 47 -10.50 7.77 3.99
CA LYS A 47 -10.28 8.96 3.15
C LYS A 47 -9.28 9.92 3.78
N LEU A 48 -8.29 10.34 3.01
CA LEU A 48 -7.32 11.36 3.40
C LEU A 48 -7.10 12.35 2.26
N ASP A 49 -7.18 13.65 2.56
CA ASP A 49 -6.99 14.71 1.55
C ASP A 49 -5.60 14.59 0.88
N PRO A 50 -5.54 14.34 -0.44
CA PRO A 50 -4.28 14.19 -1.17
C PRO A 50 -3.41 15.46 -1.19
N LEU A 51 -3.97 16.64 -0.93
CA LEU A 51 -3.26 17.92 -0.99
C LEU A 51 -2.70 18.34 0.38
N SER A 52 -3.28 17.82 1.47
CA SER A 52 -2.78 18.04 2.82
C SER A 52 -1.43 17.35 3.04
N LYS A 53 -0.62 17.92 3.93
CA LYS A 53 0.61 17.28 4.44
C LYS A 53 0.32 16.34 5.61
N GLU A 54 -0.74 16.61 6.36
CA GLU A 54 -1.10 15.89 7.58
C GLU A 54 -1.41 14.42 7.26
N GLY A 55 -0.88 13.49 8.05
CA GLY A 55 -1.17 12.05 7.94
C GLY A 55 -0.56 11.32 6.75
N GLN A 56 0.03 12.02 5.77
CA GLN A 56 0.54 11.40 4.54
C GLN A 56 1.80 10.56 4.78
N VAL A 57 2.61 10.93 5.78
CA VAL A 57 3.81 10.18 6.17
C VAL A 57 3.39 8.85 6.79
N GLU A 58 2.45 8.88 7.73
CA GLU A 58 1.91 7.70 8.38
C GLU A 58 1.22 6.78 7.37
N LEU A 59 0.39 7.34 6.48
CA LEU A 59 -0.29 6.59 5.43
C LEU A 59 0.71 5.85 4.54
N SER A 60 1.69 6.57 3.98
CA SER A 60 2.70 5.96 3.10
C SER A 60 3.52 4.90 3.83
N ARG A 61 4.00 5.17 5.06
CA ARG A 61 4.77 4.20 5.85
C ARG A 61 3.99 2.93 6.14
N ASN A 62 2.74 3.07 6.61
CA ASN A 62 1.94 1.92 6.98
C ASN A 62 1.56 1.08 5.76
N LEU A 63 1.25 1.71 4.62
CA LEU A 63 1.00 0.99 3.37
C LEU A 63 2.26 0.30 2.85
N GLN A 64 3.45 0.87 3.03
CA GLN A 64 4.71 0.20 2.70
C GLN A 64 4.97 -1.05 3.54
N ILE A 65 4.69 -0.97 4.85
CA ILE A 65 4.79 -2.13 5.74
C ILE A 65 3.77 -3.21 5.36
N ALA A 66 2.51 -2.81 5.11
CA ALA A 66 1.46 -3.74 4.71
C ALA A 66 1.76 -4.41 3.36
N THR A 67 2.26 -3.65 2.38
CA THR A 67 2.65 -4.16 1.06
C THR A 67 3.79 -5.17 1.20
N ALA A 68 4.82 -4.86 1.99
CA ALA A 68 5.92 -5.80 2.25
C ALA A 68 5.44 -7.11 2.90
N ALA A 69 4.45 -7.02 3.81
CA ALA A 69 3.84 -8.20 4.39
C ALA A 69 3.08 -9.03 3.35
N ILE A 70 2.26 -8.39 2.50
CA ILE A 70 1.52 -9.07 1.42
C ILE A 70 2.49 -9.72 0.43
N ASP A 71 3.51 -9.00 -0.05
CA ASP A 71 4.51 -9.53 -0.98
C ASP A 71 5.21 -10.77 -0.41
N SER A 72 5.48 -10.78 0.90
CA SER A 72 6.11 -11.92 1.59
C SER A 72 5.23 -13.19 1.62
N THR A 73 3.92 -13.05 1.39
CA THR A 73 3.00 -14.19 1.28
C THR A 73 2.89 -14.75 -0.14
N GLY A 74 3.37 -14.01 -1.14
CA GLY A 74 3.20 -14.33 -2.57
C GLY A 74 1.82 -14.00 -3.14
N MET A 75 0.96 -13.32 -2.37
CA MET A 75 -0.37 -12.90 -2.83
C MET A 75 -0.29 -11.65 -3.70
N CYS A 76 -1.24 -11.52 -4.64
CA CYS A 76 -1.38 -10.30 -5.42
C CYS A 76 -1.74 -9.11 -4.51
N LEU A 77 -1.08 -7.97 -4.71
CA LEU A 77 -1.32 -6.73 -3.96
C LEU A 77 -2.78 -6.29 -3.93
N PHE A 78 -3.59 -6.66 -4.93
CA PHE A 78 -5.00 -6.29 -4.98
C PHE A 78 -5.83 -6.86 -3.81
N ILE A 79 -5.31 -7.87 -3.09
CA ILE A 79 -5.92 -8.31 -1.83
C ILE A 79 -6.02 -7.18 -0.80
N ALA A 80 -5.11 -6.18 -0.84
CA ALA A 80 -5.11 -5.07 0.09
C ALA A 80 -6.39 -4.23 -0.01
N PHE A 81 -6.98 -4.10 -1.21
CA PHE A 81 -8.21 -3.32 -1.37
C PHE A 81 -9.36 -3.97 -0.61
N ALA A 82 -9.53 -5.28 -0.77
CA ALA A 82 -10.54 -6.03 -0.03
C ALA A 82 -10.22 -6.10 1.46
N ALA A 83 -8.95 -6.32 1.84
CA ALA A 83 -8.55 -6.40 3.25
C ALA A 83 -8.77 -5.10 4.03
N LEU A 84 -8.77 -3.95 3.35
CA LEU A 84 -8.99 -2.64 3.96
C LEU A 84 -10.48 -2.27 4.12
N ASP A 85 -11.37 -2.85 3.31
CA ASP A 85 -12.81 -2.51 3.29
C ASP A 85 -13.74 -3.67 3.73
N ASP A 86 -13.29 -4.91 3.65
CA ASP A 86 -14.03 -6.10 4.10
C ASP A 86 -13.35 -6.73 5.33
N PRO A 87 -14.02 -6.72 6.50
CA PRO A 87 -13.46 -7.27 7.73
C PRO A 87 -13.18 -8.78 7.67
N ASN A 88 -13.73 -9.51 6.70
CA ASN A 88 -13.52 -10.94 6.54
C ASN A 88 -12.27 -11.28 5.71
N CYS A 89 -11.78 -10.35 4.88
CA CYS A 89 -10.72 -10.64 3.92
C CYS A 89 -9.37 -10.88 4.58
N LEU A 90 -8.98 -10.07 5.57
CA LEU A 90 -7.70 -10.26 6.28
C LEU A 90 -7.69 -11.56 7.12
N PRO A 91 -8.73 -11.88 7.92
CA PRO A 91 -8.83 -13.18 8.59
C PRO A 91 -8.74 -14.36 7.61
N ALA A 92 -9.44 -14.30 6.47
CA ALA A 92 -9.40 -15.36 5.46
C ALA A 92 -7.99 -15.55 4.86
N LEU A 93 -7.24 -14.46 4.65
CA LEU A 93 -5.85 -14.53 4.23
C LEU A 93 -4.97 -15.22 5.28
N ILE A 94 -5.15 -14.88 6.56
CA ILE A 94 -4.42 -15.50 7.67
C ILE A 94 -4.75 -16.99 7.77
N ASP A 95 -6.03 -17.37 7.69
CA ASP A 95 -6.46 -18.76 7.69
C ASP A 95 -5.85 -19.56 6.53
N MET A 96 -5.79 -18.97 5.34
CA MET A 96 -5.15 -19.57 4.17
C MET A 96 -3.65 -19.83 4.40
N ILE A 97 -2.93 -18.87 4.98
CA ILE A 97 -1.50 -18.99 5.28
C ILE A 97 -1.27 -20.06 6.36
N ASN A 98 -2.05 -20.01 7.45
CA ASN A 98 -2.01 -21.00 8.52
C ASN A 98 -2.26 -22.42 7.98
N ALA A 99 -3.28 -22.59 7.13
CA ALA A 99 -3.61 -23.87 6.51
C ALA A 99 -2.51 -24.37 5.56
N ARG A 100 -1.85 -23.47 4.82
CA ARG A 100 -0.78 -23.82 3.88
C ARG A 100 0.49 -24.31 4.59
N PHE A 101 0.87 -23.66 5.69
CA PHE A 101 2.15 -23.90 6.35
C PHE A 101 2.04 -24.69 7.67
N GLY A 102 0.82 -24.93 8.17
CA GLY A 102 0.60 -25.62 9.45
C GLY A 102 1.08 -24.80 10.66
N ILE A 103 0.87 -23.48 10.63
CA ILE A 103 1.29 -22.53 11.67
C ILE A 103 0.07 -21.81 12.30
N ALA A 104 0.33 -20.98 13.31
CA ALA A 104 -0.67 -20.13 13.97
C ALA A 104 -0.11 -18.69 14.13
N LEU A 105 -0.41 -17.84 13.15
CA LEU A 105 -0.13 -16.40 13.15
C LEU A 105 -1.06 -15.59 14.06
#